data_AF-B8I361-F1
#
_entry.id   AF-B8I361-F1
#
_cell.length_a   1.000
_cell.length_b   1.000
_cell.length_c   1.000
_cell.angle_alpha   90.00
_cell.angle_beta   90.00
_cell.angle_gamma   90.00
#
_symmetry.space_group_name_H-M   'P 1'
#
loop_
_entity.id
_entity.type
_entity.pdbx_description
1 polymer ?
#
loop_
_entity_poly.entity_id
_entity_poly.type
_entity_poly.pdbx_seq_one_letter_code
_entity_poly.pdbx_strand_id
1 'polypeptide(L)'
;MNFDFAQLISQLKGNKYRRIGSGSCRNVYDLENGYVVKVAKDVRGILQNQIEHKSYLTHKSVFFAEVAAISENYRYLIMVKAKRITDIRIVLRYYKVKSFDELMKNPLLEEDLENHNIGSGDLKRASSWGIVNDVPVLIDYGLNQSTYNKYYRNKLFGRFRRLNYTS
;
A
#
# COMPACT_ATOMS: atom_id res chain seq x y z
N MET A 1 1.06 17.34 -8.76
CA MET A 1 0.23 17.81 -7.63
C MET A 1 1.15 17.97 -6.43
N ASN A 2 1.10 19.10 -5.70
CA ASN A 2 1.90 19.29 -4.50
C ASN A 2 1.00 19.09 -3.28
N PHE A 3 1.42 18.24 -2.33
CA PHE A 3 0.64 17.96 -1.12
C PHE A 3 1.23 18.72 0.07
N ASP A 4 0.44 19.60 0.67
CA ASP A 4 0.79 20.26 1.93
C ASP A 4 0.51 19.30 3.11
N PHE A 5 1.57 18.70 3.65
CA PHE A 5 1.45 17.80 4.79
C PHE A 5 1.03 18.52 6.08
N ALA A 6 1.34 19.81 6.27
CA ALA A 6 0.89 20.54 7.44
C ALA A 6 -0.63 20.72 7.42
N GLN A 7 -1.18 21.08 6.26
CA GLN A 7 -2.63 21.16 6.05
C GLN A 7 -3.29 19.78 6.22
N LEU A 8 -2.73 18.73 5.61
CA LEU A 8 -3.20 17.35 5.74
C LEU A 8 -3.31 16.91 7.20
N ILE A 9 -2.26 17.16 7.99
CA ILE A 9 -2.20 16.80 9.41
C ILE A 9 -3.25 17.57 10.21
N SER A 10 -3.42 18.86 9.94
CA SER A 10 -4.46 19.69 10.58
C SER A 10 -5.86 19.13 10.31
N GLN A 11 -6.16 18.76 9.07
CA GLN A 11 -7.46 18.20 8.69
C GLN A 11 -7.70 16.79 9.27
N LEU A 12 -6.66 15.95 9.34
CA LEU A 12 -6.72 14.65 10.03
C LEU A 12 -7.03 14.83 11.52
N LYS A 13 -6.38 15.77 12.22
CA LYS A 13 -6.64 16.10 13.63
C LYS A 13 -8.07 16.63 13.84
N GLY A 14 -8.58 17.38 12.87
CA GLY A 14 -9.96 17.87 12.85
C GLY A 14 -11.01 16.83 12.42
N ASN A 15 -10.64 15.55 12.24
CA ASN A 15 -11.52 14.46 11.79
C ASN A 15 -12.26 14.77 10.48
N LYS A 16 -11.64 15.55 9.57
CA LYS A 16 -12.27 15.95 8.31
C LYS A 16 -12.30 14.83 7.27
N TYR A 17 -11.40 13.87 7.38
CA TYR A 17 -11.32 12.75 6.43
C TYR A 17 -11.97 11.49 6.98
N ARG A 18 -12.76 10.82 6.13
CA ARG A 18 -13.37 9.54 6.46
C ARG A 18 -12.32 8.43 6.48
N ARG A 19 -12.25 7.68 7.58
CA ARG A 19 -11.45 6.45 7.65
C ARG A 19 -12.14 5.34 6.85
N ILE A 20 -11.45 4.79 5.86
CA ILE A 20 -11.96 3.73 4.96
C ILE A 20 -11.27 2.38 5.18
N GLY A 21 -10.16 2.36 5.92
CA GLY A 21 -9.43 1.14 6.24
C GLY A 21 -8.64 1.26 7.53
N SER A 22 -8.42 0.12 8.18
CA SER A 22 -7.57 0.02 9.36
C SER A 22 -6.85 -1.33 9.33
N GLY A 23 -5.54 -1.29 9.11
CA GLY A 23 -4.65 -2.44 9.26
C GLY A 23 -4.06 -2.52 10.67
N SER A 24 -3.19 -3.50 10.89
CA SER A 24 -2.51 -3.70 12.18
C SER A 24 -1.63 -2.51 12.60
N CYS A 25 -0.96 -1.87 11.64
CA CYS A 25 -0.01 -0.78 11.88
C CYS A 25 -0.34 0.53 11.12
N ARG A 26 -1.43 0.58 10.34
CA ARG A 26 -1.82 1.77 9.55
C ARG A 26 -3.33 2.02 9.58
N ASN A 27 -3.71 3.28 9.48
CA ASN A 27 -5.08 3.71 9.16
C ASN A 27 -5.09 4.30 7.75
N VAL A 28 -6.19 4.12 7.01
CA VAL A 28 -6.35 4.66 5.65
C VAL A 28 -7.53 5.62 5.64
N TYR A 29 -7.30 6.83 5.17
CA TYR A 29 -8.30 7.89 5.07
C TYR A 29 -8.50 8.31 3.62
N ASP A 30 -9.75 8.59 3.26
CA ASP A 30 -10.19 9.11 1.97
C ASP A 30 -9.96 10.62 1.93
N LEU A 31 -9.18 11.11 0.97
CA LEU A 31 -8.90 12.55 0.82
C LEU A 31 -9.94 13.27 -0.04
N GLU A 32 -10.96 12.56 -0.52
CA GLU A 32 -12.08 13.08 -1.33
C GLU A 32 -11.68 13.77 -2.65
N ASN A 33 -10.43 13.61 -3.06
CA ASN A 33 -9.84 14.20 -4.26
C ASN A 33 -9.22 13.16 -5.19
N GLY A 34 -9.65 11.89 -5.08
CA GLY A 34 -9.10 10.78 -5.84
C GLY A 34 -7.89 10.10 -5.18
N TYR A 35 -7.46 10.55 -4.00
CA TYR A 35 -6.35 9.97 -3.24
C TYR A 35 -6.76 9.45 -1.86
N VAL A 36 -5.88 8.66 -1.27
CA VAL A 36 -5.95 8.21 0.12
C VAL A 36 -4.65 8.55 0.83
N VAL A 37 -4.71 8.75 2.14
CA VAL A 37 -3.53 8.77 3.01
C VAL A 37 -3.48 7.54 3.89
N LYS A 38 -2.36 6.80 3.84
CA LYS A 38 -2.01 5.73 4.76
C LYS A 38 -1.17 6.31 5.91
N VAL A 39 -1.77 6.37 7.10
CA VAL A 39 -1.18 6.94 8.31
C VAL A 39 -0.62 5.83 9.19
N ALA A 40 0.68 5.84 9.45
CA ALA A 40 1.34 4.90 10.35
C ALA A 40 0.90 5.10 11.81
N LYS A 41 0.58 3.98 12.49
CA LYS A 41 0.26 3.87 13.93
C LYS A 41 1.51 3.64 14.77
N ASP A 42 2.50 2.95 14.19
CA ASP A 42 3.74 2.53 14.84
C ASP A 42 4.88 2.43 13.81
N VAL A 43 6.07 2.04 14.27
CA VAL A 43 7.28 1.88 13.44
C VAL A 43 7.10 0.91 12.27
N ARG A 44 6.25 -0.11 12.39
CA ARG A 44 5.98 -1.06 11.28
C ARG A 44 5.23 -0.36 10.16
N GLY A 45 4.29 0.53 10.51
CA GLY A 45 3.58 1.35 9.54
C GLY A 45 4.50 2.32 8.80
N ILE A 46 5.47 2.93 9.50
CA ILE A 46 6.51 3.77 8.89
C ILE A 46 7.33 2.96 7.89
N LEU A 47 7.81 1.79 8.30
CA LEU A 47 8.60 0.92 7.43
C LEU A 47 7.81 0.45 6.21
N GLN A 48 6.54 0.07 6.38
CA GLN A 48 5.67 -0.27 5.25
C GLN A 48 5.51 0.89 4.28
N ASN A 49 5.27 2.12 4.78
CA ASN A 49 5.16 3.31 3.94
C ASN A 49 6.46 3.60 3.19
N GLN A 50 7.60 3.47 3.85
CA GLN A 50 8.92 3.67 3.24
C GLN A 50 9.20 2.65 2.14
N ILE A 51 8.87 1.37 2.36
CA ILE A 51 9.04 0.31 1.36
C ILE A 51 8.14 0.57 0.16
N GLU A 52 6.86 0.85 0.36
CA GLU A 52 5.93 1.15 -0.74
C GLU A 52 6.41 2.34 -1.59
N HIS A 53 6.85 3.43 -0.94
CA HIS A 53 7.40 4.58 -1.68
C HIS A 53 8.68 4.23 -2.45
N LYS A 54 9.60 3.49 -1.82
CA LYS A 54 10.86 3.09 -2.47
C LYS A 54 10.60 2.17 -3.67
N SER A 55 9.78 1.13 -3.50
CA SER A 55 9.40 0.19 -4.56
C SER A 55 8.80 0.93 -5.77
N TYR A 56 7.87 1.85 -5.52
CA TYR A 56 7.24 2.62 -6.58
C TYR A 56 8.22 3.55 -7.32
N LEU A 57 9.19 4.16 -6.60
CA LEU A 57 10.20 5.01 -7.23
C LEU A 57 11.23 4.22 -8.03
N THR A 58 11.62 3.04 -7.57
CA THR A 58 12.60 2.19 -8.26
C THR A 58 12.05 1.62 -9.55
N HIS A 59 10.74 1.39 -9.61
CA HIS A 59 10.10 0.80 -10.78
C HIS A 59 8.66 1.31 -10.89
N LYS A 60 8.46 2.32 -11.74
CA LYS A 60 7.13 2.85 -12.05
C LYS A 60 6.44 1.90 -13.01
N SER A 61 5.51 1.12 -12.49
CA SER A 61 4.67 0.26 -13.29
C SER A 61 3.20 0.62 -13.18
N VAL A 62 2.49 0.37 -14.27
CA VAL A 62 1.03 0.37 -14.34
C VAL A 62 0.40 -0.67 -13.41
N PHE A 63 1.18 -1.63 -12.92
CA PHE A 63 0.76 -2.66 -12.00
C PHE A 63 0.58 -2.15 -10.57
N PHE A 64 1.38 -1.18 -10.14
CA PHE A 64 1.31 -0.64 -8.79
C PHE A 64 0.40 0.59 -8.74
N ALA A 65 -0.40 0.68 -7.69
CA ALA A 65 -1.11 1.91 -7.39
C ALA A 65 -0.11 3.03 -7.15
N GLU A 66 -0.27 4.14 -7.87
CA GLU A 66 0.64 5.28 -7.78
C GLU A 66 0.79 5.80 -6.35
N VAL A 67 2.06 6.01 -5.96
CA VAL A 67 2.42 6.81 -4.78
C VAL A 67 2.59 8.26 -5.23
N ALA A 68 1.68 9.12 -4.75
CA ALA A 68 1.65 10.53 -5.14
C ALA A 68 2.59 11.40 -4.28
N ALA A 69 2.75 11.06 -2.99
CA ALA A 69 3.66 11.75 -2.08
C ALA A 69 3.92 10.96 -0.80
N ILE A 70 4.98 11.32 -0.09
CA ILE A 70 5.29 10.82 1.25
C ILE A 70 5.82 11.96 2.14
N SER A 71 5.49 11.94 3.42
CA SER A 71 6.07 12.89 4.38
C SER A 71 7.53 12.54 4.70
N GLU A 72 8.34 13.54 5.09
CA GLU A 72 9.76 13.35 5.43
C GLU A 72 10.01 12.28 6.50
N ASN A 73 9.10 12.17 7.47
CA ASN A 73 9.15 11.17 8.54
C ASN A 73 8.47 9.83 8.18
N TYR A 74 8.07 9.64 6.92
CA TYR A 74 7.43 8.44 6.38
C TYR A 74 6.08 8.05 7.04
N ARG A 75 5.54 8.89 7.92
CA ARG A 75 4.30 8.60 8.65
C ARG A 75 3.06 8.67 7.75
N TYR A 76 3.08 9.54 6.75
CA TYR A 76 1.97 9.80 5.85
C TYR A 76 2.39 9.45 4.43
N LEU A 77 1.75 8.42 3.87
CA LEU A 77 1.93 8.02 2.47
C LEU A 77 0.64 8.30 1.71
N ILE A 78 0.72 9.10 0.65
CA ILE A 78 -0.42 9.44 -0.19
C ILE A 78 -0.35 8.61 -1.47
N MET A 79 -1.45 7.93 -1.77
CA MET A 79 -1.58 7.05 -2.93
C MET A 79 -2.89 7.30 -3.66
N VAL A 80 -2.97 6.93 -4.93
CA VAL A 80 -4.22 6.93 -5.67
C VAL A 80 -5.27 6.08 -4.96
N LYS A 81 -6.51 6.56 -4.92
CA LYS A 81 -7.64 5.83 -4.34
C LYS A 81 -8.14 4.79 -5.34
N ALA A 82 -8.09 3.53 -4.95
CA ALA A 82 -8.64 2.43 -5.74
C ALA A 82 -10.02 1.99 -5.23
N LYS A 83 -10.90 1.57 -6.14
CA LYS A 83 -12.13 0.85 -5.78
C LYS A 83 -11.76 -0.54 -5.27
N ARG A 84 -12.38 -0.97 -4.17
CA ARG A 84 -12.07 -2.26 -3.54
C ARG A 84 -12.41 -3.43 -4.46
N ILE A 85 -11.50 -4.39 -4.59
CA ILE A 85 -11.76 -5.70 -5.17
C ILE A 85 -12.07 -6.69 -4.04
N THR A 86 -13.18 -7.41 -4.16
CA THR A 86 -13.57 -8.48 -3.21
C THR A 86 -13.42 -9.87 -3.82
N ASP A 87 -13.25 -9.95 -5.14
CA ASP A 87 -13.15 -11.18 -5.91
C ASP A 87 -11.93 -11.13 -6.83
N ILE A 88 -10.95 -11.99 -6.56
CA ILE A 88 -9.70 -12.07 -7.32
C ILE A 88 -9.94 -12.45 -8.79
N ARG A 89 -11.08 -13.08 -9.12
CA ARG A 89 -11.47 -13.40 -10.51
C ARG A 89 -11.63 -12.15 -11.36
N ILE A 90 -11.84 -10.97 -10.78
CA ILE A 90 -11.82 -9.69 -11.49
C ILE A 90 -10.44 -9.44 -12.12
N VAL A 91 -9.37 -9.65 -11.35
CA VAL A 91 -7.98 -9.50 -11.80
C VAL A 91 -7.69 -10.52 -12.90
N LEU A 92 -7.99 -11.80 -12.65
CA LEU A 92 -7.71 -12.88 -13.61
C LEU A 92 -8.41 -12.64 -14.96
N ARG A 93 -9.68 -12.21 -14.95
CA ARG A 93 -10.43 -11.89 -16.17
C ARG A 93 -9.83 -10.71 -16.93
N TYR A 94 -9.39 -9.66 -16.22
CA TYR A 94 -8.76 -8.50 -16.86
C TYR A 94 -7.49 -8.90 -17.62
N TYR A 95 -6.63 -9.71 -17.00
CA TYR A 95 -5.39 -10.20 -17.61
C TYR A 95 -5.60 -11.41 -18.54
N LYS A 96 -6.85 -11.86 -18.75
CA LYS A 96 -7.22 -13.00 -19.60
C LYS A 96 -6.50 -14.31 -19.23
N VAL A 97 -6.27 -14.52 -17.93
CA VAL A 97 -5.63 -15.72 -17.37
C VAL A 97 -6.63 -16.53 -16.54
N LYS A 98 -6.40 -17.83 -16.41
CA LYS A 98 -7.27 -18.76 -15.68
C LYS A 98 -6.82 -18.99 -14.24
N SER A 99 -5.54 -18.77 -13.98
CA SER A 99 -4.92 -19.03 -12.68
C SER A 99 -3.97 -17.92 -12.28
N PHE A 100 -3.68 -17.85 -10.99
CA PHE A 100 -2.68 -16.93 -10.47
C PHE A 100 -1.27 -17.30 -10.94
N ASP A 101 -1.00 -18.59 -11.15
CA ASP A 101 0.30 -19.04 -11.67
C ASP A 101 0.52 -18.58 -13.13
N GLU A 102 -0.56 -18.49 -13.92
CA GLU A 102 -0.53 -17.84 -15.24
C GLU A 102 -0.35 -16.32 -15.12
N LEU A 103 -1.00 -15.67 -14.15
CA LEU A 103 -0.83 -14.23 -13.90
C LEU A 103 0.62 -13.88 -13.59
N MET A 104 1.28 -14.70 -12.76
CA MET A 104 2.68 -14.50 -12.37
C MET A 104 3.68 -14.68 -13.52
N LYS A 105 3.28 -15.39 -14.57
CA LYS A 105 4.08 -15.59 -15.79
C LYS A 105 3.64 -14.65 -16.91
N ASN A 106 2.76 -13.70 -16.62
CA ASN A 106 2.30 -12.76 -17.63
C ASN A 106 3.46 -11.80 -17.96
N PRO A 107 3.90 -11.70 -19.23
CA PRO A 107 5.02 -10.82 -19.61
C PRO A 107 4.80 -9.35 -19.25
N LEU A 108 3.54 -8.91 -19.11
CA LEU A 108 3.20 -7.55 -18.66
C LEU A 108 3.56 -7.29 -17.20
N LEU A 109 3.74 -8.35 -16.39
CA LEU A 109 3.95 -8.29 -14.95
C LEU A 109 5.30 -8.92 -14.54
N GLU A 110 6.00 -9.57 -15.45
CA GLU A 110 7.21 -10.34 -15.15
C GLU A 110 8.29 -9.44 -14.54
N GLU A 111 8.56 -8.29 -15.17
CA GLU A 111 9.55 -7.32 -14.66
C GLU A 111 9.15 -6.76 -13.29
N ASP A 112 7.86 -6.50 -13.06
CA ASP A 112 7.34 -6.03 -11.78
C ASP A 112 7.53 -7.04 -10.66
N LEU A 113 7.27 -8.31 -10.95
CA LEU A 113 7.24 -9.37 -9.95
C LEU A 113 8.64 -9.86 -9.59
N GLU A 114 9.54 -9.94 -10.58
CA GLU A 114 10.94 -10.31 -10.36
C GLU A 114 11.68 -9.26 -9.50
N ASN A 115 11.47 -7.97 -9.77
CA ASN A 115 12.20 -6.89 -9.12
C ASN A 115 11.83 -6.67 -7.64
N HIS A 116 10.62 -7.05 -7.22
CA HIS A 116 10.09 -6.65 -5.91
C HIS A 116 10.06 -7.75 -4.85
N ASN A 117 10.43 -8.99 -5.21
CA ASN A 117 10.41 -10.15 -4.30
C ASN A 117 9.09 -10.24 -3.50
N ILE A 118 7.99 -9.93 -4.19
CA ILE A 118 6.65 -9.86 -3.60
C ILE A 118 6.23 -11.28 -3.26
N GLY A 119 5.85 -11.52 -2.01
CA GLY A 119 5.37 -12.83 -1.60
C GLY A 119 4.13 -13.22 -2.40
N SER A 120 4.20 -14.35 -3.11
CA SER A 120 3.09 -14.87 -3.94
C SER A 120 1.78 -15.06 -3.18
N GLY A 121 1.84 -15.17 -1.85
CA GLY A 121 0.67 -15.23 -0.97
C GLY A 121 -0.12 -13.92 -0.84
N ASP A 122 0.54 -12.77 -0.90
CA ASP A 122 -0.14 -11.47 -0.78
C ASP A 122 -0.82 -11.07 -2.09
N LEU A 123 -0.22 -11.42 -3.23
CA LEU A 123 -0.81 -11.17 -4.55
C LEU A 123 -2.07 -12.01 -4.84
N LYS A 124 -2.19 -13.21 -4.23
CA LYS A 124 -3.38 -14.07 -4.38
C LYS A 124 -4.63 -13.52 -3.68
N ARG A 125 -4.49 -12.52 -2.79
CA ARG A 125 -5.61 -11.98 -2.01
C ARG A 125 -6.29 -10.83 -2.76
N ALA A 126 -7.59 -10.94 -2.97
CA ALA A 126 -8.41 -9.87 -3.55
C ALA A 126 -8.22 -8.51 -2.83
N SER A 127 -8.04 -8.53 -1.51
CA SER A 127 -7.84 -7.33 -0.69
C SER A 127 -6.55 -6.57 -0.97
N SER A 128 -5.57 -7.20 -1.62
CA SER A 128 -4.31 -6.56 -2.01
C SER A 128 -4.44 -5.75 -3.30
N TRP A 129 -5.58 -5.86 -3.99
CA TRP A 129 -5.84 -5.20 -5.26
C TRP A 129 -6.96 -4.17 -5.16
N GLY A 130 -6.94 -3.23 -6.09
CA GLY A 130 -8.05 -2.32 -6.33
C GLY A 130 -8.17 -1.94 -7.80
N ILE A 131 -9.25 -1.26 -8.17
CA ILE A 131 -9.47 -0.75 -9.52
C ILE A 131 -9.21 0.76 -9.54
N VAL A 132 -8.31 1.21 -10.41
CA VAL A 132 -8.05 2.62 -10.73
C VAL A 132 -8.26 2.79 -12.23
N ASN A 133 -9.15 3.69 -12.64
CA ASN A 133 -9.48 3.93 -14.06
C ASN A 133 -9.74 2.62 -14.85
N ASP A 134 -10.54 1.72 -14.26
CA ASP A 134 -10.90 0.40 -14.80
C ASP A 134 -9.73 -0.60 -14.97
N VAL A 135 -8.54 -0.25 -14.48
CA VAL A 135 -7.36 -1.12 -14.42
C VAL A 135 -7.21 -1.71 -13.00
N PRO A 136 -7.12 -3.05 -12.86
CA PRO A 136 -6.73 -3.68 -11.60
C PRO A 136 -5.25 -3.44 -11.30
N VAL A 137 -5.00 -2.83 -10.14
CA VAL A 137 -3.66 -2.48 -9.64
C VAL A 137 -3.44 -3.04 -8.25
N LEU A 138 -2.18 -3.29 -7.91
CA LEU A 138 -1.76 -3.71 -6.59
C LEU A 138 -1.66 -2.49 -5.65
N ILE A 139 -2.42 -2.52 -4.56
CA ILE A 139 -2.50 -1.41 -3.58
C ILE A 139 -1.69 -1.67 -2.31
N ASP A 140 -1.21 -2.90 -2.12
CA ASP A 140 -0.40 -3.33 -0.99
C ASP A 140 0.81 -4.14 -1.48
N TYR A 141 1.95 -3.48 -1.57
CA TYR A 141 3.23 -4.04 -2.00
C TYR A 141 4.37 -3.67 -1.04
N GLY A 142 4.00 -3.39 0.22
CA GLY A 142 4.94 -3.03 1.29
C GLY A 142 5.49 -4.21 2.10
N LEU A 143 4.98 -5.43 1.88
CA LEU A 143 5.37 -6.63 2.62
C LEU A 143 6.27 -7.53 1.75
N ASN A 144 7.59 -7.41 1.94
CA ASN A 144 8.54 -8.41 1.48
C ASN A 144 8.85 -9.41 2.62
N GLN A 145 9.21 -10.64 2.25
CA GLN A 145 9.53 -11.73 3.20
C GLN A 145 10.66 -11.33 4.18
N SER A 146 11.60 -10.48 3.74
CA SER A 146 12.71 -9.98 4.55
C SER A 146 12.25 -9.04 5.67
N THR A 147 11.26 -8.18 5.43
CA THR A 147 10.67 -7.29 6.47
C THR A 147 9.83 -8.08 7.47
N TYR A 148 9.10 -9.10 7.02
CA TYR A 148 8.39 -10.03 7.91
C TYR A 148 9.38 -10.74 8.86
N ASN A 149 10.46 -11.29 8.32
CA ASN A 149 11.48 -11.97 9.12
C ASN A 149 12.19 -11.03 10.09
N LYS A 150 12.54 -9.81 9.67
CA LYS A 150 13.29 -8.85 10.49
C LYS A 150 12.48 -8.33 11.69
N TYR A 151 11.17 -8.13 11.54
CA TYR A 151 10.37 -7.43 12.56
C TYR A 151 9.20 -8.23 13.15
N TYR A 152 8.75 -9.32 12.52
CA TYR A 152 7.64 -10.15 13.01
C TYR A 152 8.09 -11.51 13.55
N ARG A 153 9.25 -12.04 13.10
CA ARG A 153 9.80 -13.32 13.58
C ARG A 153 10.58 -13.19 14.90
N ASN A 154 11.25 -12.06 15.12
CA ASN A 154 11.94 -11.78 16.38
C ASN A 154 10.96 -11.19 17.42
N LYS A 155 10.53 -12.02 18.37
CA LYS A 155 9.64 -11.66 19.50
C LYS A 155 10.18 -10.59 20.47
N LEU A 156 11.39 -10.07 20.26
CA LEU A 156 12.02 -9.03 21.10
C LEU A 156 11.29 -7.68 21.07
N PHE A 157 10.38 -7.44 20.11
CA PHE A 157 9.60 -6.20 20.00
C PHE A 157 8.16 -6.32 20.55
N GLY A 158 7.98 -7.05 21.65
CA GLY A 158 6.67 -7.41 22.24
C GLY A 158 5.73 -6.26 22.64
N ARG A 159 6.15 -5.00 22.55
CA ARG A 159 5.30 -3.80 22.67
C ARG A 159 5.75 -2.74 21.67
N PHE A 160 5.25 -2.80 20.43
CA PHE A 160 5.48 -1.73 19.46
C PHE A 160 4.90 -0.41 20.01
N ARG A 161 5.77 0.58 20.24
CA ARG A 161 5.38 1.89 20.75
C ARG A 161 4.45 2.56 19.73
N ARG A 162 3.21 2.83 20.13
CA ARG A 162 2.32 3.69 19.33
C ARG A 162 3.00 5.05 19.16
N LEU A 163 2.96 5.58 17.94
CA LEU A 163 3.45 6.93 17.70
C LEU A 163 2.43 7.90 18.26
N ASN A 164 2.82 8.69 19.27
CA ASN A 164 2.00 9.79 19.77
C ASN A 164 1.72 10.78 18.61
N TYR A 165 0.53 11.39 18.64
CA TYR A 165 0.05 12.31 17.61
C TYR A 165 0.49 13.77 17.84
N THR A 166 1.42 13.96 18.78
CA THR A 166 2.07 15.21 19.18
C THR A 166 3.58 14.96 19.00
N SER A 167 4.27 15.55 18.03
CA SER A 167 4.33 16.96 17.66
C SER A 167 4.64 17.08 16.18
#